data_AF-A0A271LE10-F1
#
_entry.id   AF-A0A271LE10-F1
#
_cell.length_a   1.000
_cell.length_b   1.000
_cell.length_c   1.000
_cell.angle_alpha   90.00
_cell.angle_beta   90.00
_cell.angle_gamma   90.00
#
_symmetry.space_group_name_H-M   'P 1'
#
loop_
_entity.id
_entity.type
_entity.pdbx_description
1 polymer ?
#
loop_
_entity_poly.entity_id
_entity_poly.type
_entity_poly.pdbx_seq_one_letter_code
_entity_poly.pdbx_strand_id
1 'polypeptide(L)'
;MILITDELRARLLANGAADTETDHVPVAKLFDPTGAATWLLTELDADGDTLFGLCDLGFGFPELGSVSLAELESVKGRLGLGIERDLYFKARFALSVYTEAARIAGHITEAERLLRQAAEALSIQHSELPPDAAGPARR
;
A
#
# COMPACT_ATOMS: atom_id res chain seq x y z
N MET A 1 -9.70 11.52 15.84
CA MET A 1 -9.35 11.64 14.40
C MET A 1 -10.14 10.57 13.66
N ILE A 2 -10.73 10.86 12.50
CA ILE A 2 -11.29 9.82 11.63
C ILE A 2 -10.17 9.34 10.70
N LEU A 3 -9.85 8.03 10.75
CA LEU A 3 -8.77 7.46 9.94
C LEU A 3 -9.14 7.49 8.47
N ILE A 4 -10.30 6.94 8.10
CA ILE A 4 -10.79 6.90 6.73
C ILE A 4 -12.03 7.77 6.60
N THR A 5 -11.88 8.96 6.02
CA THR A 5 -12.99 9.86 5.70
C THR A 5 -13.88 9.27 4.60
N ASP A 6 -15.12 9.71 4.46
CA ASP A 6 -16.05 9.24 3.43
C ASP A 6 -15.48 9.32 2.00
N GLU A 7 -14.73 10.38 1.67
CA GLU A 7 -14.07 10.52 0.38
C GLU A 7 -13.01 9.42 0.13
N LEU A 8 -12.15 9.17 1.13
CA LEU A 8 -11.15 8.10 1.08
C LEU A 8 -11.84 6.73 1.02
N ARG A 9 -12.90 6.53 1.81
CA ARG A 9 -13.69 5.29 1.81
C ARG A 9 -14.25 4.99 0.43
N ALA A 10 -14.85 5.98 -0.24
CA ALA A 10 -15.39 5.81 -1.58
C ALA A 10 -14.31 5.39 -2.59
N ARG A 11 -13.11 6.01 -2.51
CA ARG A 11 -11.97 5.67 -3.37
C ARG A 11 -11.41 4.27 -3.10
N LEU A 12 -11.24 3.92 -1.83
CA LEU A 12 -10.76 2.60 -1.41
C LEU A 12 -11.73 1.47 -1.82
N LEU A 13 -13.04 1.67 -1.64
CA LEU A 13 -14.07 0.72 -2.08
C LEU A 13 -14.11 0.59 -3.60
N ALA A 14 -13.94 1.69 -4.34
CA ALA A 14 -13.88 1.64 -5.80
C ALA A 14 -12.69 0.82 -6.30
N ASN A 15 -11.54 0.92 -5.64
CA ASN A 15 -10.37 0.07 -5.94
C ASN A 15 -10.63 -1.40 -5.55
N GLY A 16 -11.17 -1.65 -4.35
CA GLY A 16 -11.46 -3.02 -3.88
C GLY A 16 -12.54 -3.76 -4.68
N ALA A 17 -13.41 -3.03 -5.39
CA ALA A 17 -14.43 -3.59 -6.26
C ALA A 17 -13.93 -3.88 -7.69
N ALA A 18 -12.66 -3.66 -8.01
CA ALA A 18 -12.12 -3.91 -9.34
C ALA A 18 -12.10 -5.42 -9.64
N ASP A 19 -12.65 -5.83 -10.79
CA ASP A 19 -12.72 -7.24 -11.22
C ASP A 19 -11.34 -7.86 -11.53
N THR A 20 -10.31 -7.02 -11.68
CA THR A 20 -8.94 -7.44 -12.01
C THR A 20 -7.97 -6.87 -10.97
N GLU A 21 -7.03 -7.71 -10.54
CA GLU A 21 -5.91 -7.28 -9.72
C GLU A 21 -5.17 -6.12 -10.40
N THR A 22 -5.17 -4.96 -9.73
CA THR A 22 -4.69 -3.70 -10.29
C THR A 22 -3.69 -3.08 -9.33
N ASP A 23 -2.55 -2.63 -9.87
CA ASP A 23 -1.51 -1.96 -9.07
C ASP A 23 -1.91 -0.50 -8.81
N HIS A 24 -2.73 -0.30 -7.78
CA HIS A 24 -3.30 0.99 -7.43
C HIS A 24 -2.27 1.94 -6.83
N VAL A 25 -2.49 3.24 -7.03
CA VAL A 25 -1.77 4.29 -6.30
C VAL A 25 -2.35 4.39 -4.88
N PRO A 26 -1.54 4.37 -3.82
CA PRO A 26 -2.04 4.49 -2.45
C PRO A 26 -2.96 5.69 -2.24
N VAL A 27 -4.11 5.43 -1.62
CA VAL A 27 -5.17 6.41 -1.38
C VAL A 27 -4.97 7.10 -0.03
N ALA A 28 -4.48 6.37 0.98
CA ALA A 28 -4.26 6.88 2.32
C ALA A 28 -2.94 6.37 2.91
N LYS A 29 -2.35 7.18 3.79
CA LYS A 29 -1.25 6.78 4.67
C LYS A 29 -1.67 6.91 6.12
N LEU A 30 -1.49 5.85 6.88
CA LEU A 30 -1.69 5.82 8.32
C LEU A 30 -0.36 5.58 9.03
N PHE A 31 -0.22 6.04 10.26
CA PHE A 31 0.99 5.85 11.06
C PHE A 31 0.71 5.84 12.56
N ASP A 32 1.55 5.14 13.32
CA ASP A 32 1.60 5.26 14.78
C ASP A 32 2.45 6.50 15.14
N PRO A 33 1.88 7.58 15.70
CA PRO A 33 2.63 8.78 16.07
C PRO A 33 3.63 8.53 17.21
N THR A 34 3.57 7.37 17.87
CA THR A 34 4.43 6.98 18.98
C THR A 34 5.31 5.77 18.69
N GLY A 35 5.29 5.28 17.46
CA GLY A 35 5.99 4.10 17.00
C GLY A 35 6.54 4.27 15.59
N ALA A 36 7.01 3.17 15.02
CA ALA A 36 7.52 3.14 13.65
C ALA A 36 6.49 2.60 12.64
N ALA A 37 5.33 2.14 13.12
CA ALA A 37 4.36 1.48 12.27
C ALA A 37 3.72 2.46 11.26
N THR A 38 3.66 2.06 10.00
CA THR A 38 3.15 2.84 8.86
C THR A 38 2.38 1.92 7.92
N TRP A 39 1.30 2.44 7.33
CA TRP A 39 0.50 1.75 6.32
C TRP A 39 0.27 2.65 5.12
N LEU A 40 0.40 2.12 3.91
CA LEU A 40 -0.07 2.73 2.66
C LEU A 40 -1.21 1.88 2.11
N LEU A 41 -2.41 2.45 2.06
CA LEU A 41 -3.66 1.72 1.78
C LEU A 41 -4.18 2.01 0.39
N THR A 42 -4.59 0.96 -0.31
CA THR A 42 -5.06 1.01 -1.70
C THR A 42 -6.49 0.57 -1.87
N GLU A 43 -6.96 -0.40 -1.09
CA GLU A 43 -8.32 -0.95 -1.18
C GLU A 43 -9.00 -1.03 0.18
N LEU A 44 -10.33 -1.07 0.14
CA LEU A 44 -11.20 -1.46 1.23
C LEU A 44 -12.19 -2.48 0.66
N ASP A 45 -12.32 -3.62 1.31
CA ASP A 45 -13.27 -4.66 0.95
C ASP A 45 -14.72 -4.20 1.22
N ALA A 46 -15.68 -4.86 0.58
CA ALA A 46 -17.11 -4.60 0.71
C ALA A 46 -17.66 -4.85 2.12
N ASP A 47 -16.92 -5.56 2.97
CA ASP A 47 -17.23 -5.70 4.41
C ASP A 47 -17.12 -4.37 5.18
N GLY A 48 -16.47 -3.36 4.58
CA GLY A 48 -16.32 -2.02 5.13
C GLY A 48 -15.23 -1.89 6.21
N ASP A 49 -14.46 -2.95 6.46
CA ASP A 49 -13.44 -3.06 7.51
C ASP A 49 -12.08 -3.54 7.01
N THR A 50 -12.02 -4.51 6.10
CA THR A 50 -10.77 -5.10 5.62
C THR A 50 -10.10 -4.19 4.61
N LEU A 51 -9.03 -3.52 5.04
CA LEU A 51 -8.15 -2.73 4.18
C LEU A 51 -7.05 -3.60 3.59
N PHE A 52 -6.56 -3.25 2.39
CA PHE A 52 -5.35 -3.84 1.80
C PHE A 52 -4.33 -2.75 1.47
N GLY A 53 -3.05 -3.11 1.55
CA GLY A 53 -1.96 -2.24 1.13
C GLY A 53 -0.59 -2.73 1.60
N LEU A 54 0.36 -1.80 1.65
CA LEU A 54 1.71 -2.03 2.16
C LEU A 54 1.77 -1.67 3.65
N CYS A 55 2.15 -2.64 4.46
CA CYS A 55 2.15 -2.61 5.91
C CYS A 55 3.58 -2.71 6.44
N ASP A 56 3.98 -1.76 7.28
CA ASP A 56 5.27 -1.77 7.97
C ASP A 56 5.02 -1.63 9.46
N LEU A 57 5.33 -2.67 10.24
CA LEU A 57 5.17 -2.65 11.69
C LEU A 57 6.43 -2.18 12.42
N GLY A 58 7.44 -1.70 11.69
CA GLY A 58 8.70 -1.20 12.24
C GLY A 58 9.74 -2.28 12.56
N PHE A 59 9.62 -3.47 11.95
CA PHE A 59 10.52 -4.60 12.19
C PHE A 59 11.58 -4.83 11.09
N GLY A 60 11.67 -3.94 10.10
CA GLY A 60 12.67 -4.04 9.02
C GLY A 60 12.17 -4.77 7.77
N PHE A 61 10.93 -5.27 7.78
CA PHE A 61 10.34 -6.08 6.71
C PHE A 61 8.91 -5.59 6.41
N PRO A 62 8.76 -4.51 5.63
CA PRO A 62 7.46 -4.09 5.12
C PRO A 62 6.88 -5.14 4.17
N GLU A 63 5.58 -5.43 4.29
CA GLU A 63 4.91 -6.50 3.54
C GLU A 63 3.56 -6.03 3.01
N LEU A 64 3.15 -6.57 1.86
CA LEU A 64 1.78 -6.42 1.37
C LEU A 64 0.82 -7.29 2.18
N GLY A 65 -0.33 -6.75 2.58
CA GLY A 65 -1.31 -7.53 3.31
C GLY A 65 -2.57 -6.78 3.69
N SER A 66 -3.51 -7.53 4.28
CA SER A 66 -4.76 -7.00 4.79
C SER A 66 -4.65 -6.57 6.25
N VAL A 67 -5.42 -5.56 6.65
CA VAL A 67 -5.52 -5.06 8.02
C VAL A 67 -6.96 -4.59 8.31
N SER A 68 -7.45 -4.84 9.53
CA SER A 68 -8.77 -4.37 9.95
C SER A 68 -8.73 -2.87 10.32
N LEU A 69 -9.66 -2.10 9.75
CA LEU A 69 -9.87 -0.69 10.12
C LEU A 69 -10.28 -0.57 11.60
N ALA A 70 -11.21 -1.40 12.06
CA ALA A 70 -11.65 -1.41 13.46
C ALA A 70 -10.49 -1.74 14.41
N GLU A 71 -9.60 -2.68 14.05
CA GLU A 71 -8.40 -2.94 14.85
C GLU A 71 -7.50 -1.69 14.92
N LEU A 72 -7.21 -1.05 13.78
CA LEU A 72 -6.42 0.19 13.74
C LEU A 72 -7.05 1.33 14.56
N GLU A 73 -8.36 1.50 14.52
CA GLU A 73 -9.09 2.51 15.29
C GLU A 73 -9.08 2.20 16.81
N SER A 74 -8.99 0.92 17.17
CA SER A 74 -8.94 0.46 18.56
C SER A 74 -7.56 0.65 19.22
N VAL A 75 -6.49 0.76 18.43
CA VAL A 75 -5.12 0.88 18.94
C VAL A 75 -4.99 2.07 19.89
N LYS A 76 -4.38 1.81 21.04
CA LYS A 76 -3.93 2.82 22.01
C LYS A 76 -2.43 2.62 22.20
N GLY A 77 -1.66 3.40 21.45
CA GLY A 77 -0.22 3.51 21.57
C GLY A 77 0.20 4.25 22.84
N ARG A 78 1.46 4.68 22.88
CA ARG A 78 2.00 5.39 24.04
C ARG A 78 1.27 6.72 24.21
N LEU A 79 1.22 7.23 25.44
CA LEU A 79 0.51 8.48 25.78
C LEU A 79 -0.99 8.47 25.47
N GLY A 80 -1.59 7.30 25.20
CA GLY A 80 -3.01 7.17 24.86
C GLY A 80 -3.36 7.60 23.44
N LEU A 81 -2.35 7.86 22.59
CA LEU A 81 -2.55 8.21 21.19
C LEU A 81 -2.90 6.95 20.38
N GLY A 82 -3.83 7.09 19.44
CA GLY A 82 -4.12 6.03 18.47
C GLY A 82 -3.31 6.18 17.20
N ILE A 83 -3.59 5.34 16.21
CA ILE A 83 -3.12 5.54 14.85
C ILE A 83 -3.66 6.87 14.31
N GLU A 84 -2.88 7.53 13.45
CA GLU A 84 -3.26 8.77 12.79
C GLU A 84 -3.19 8.63 11.27
N ARG A 85 -3.97 9.46 10.59
CA ARG A 85 -3.88 9.62 9.14
C ARG A 85 -2.97 10.80 8.81
N ASP A 86 -2.07 10.59 7.85
CA ASP A 86 -1.26 11.66 7.28
C ASP A 86 -2.12 12.53 6.34
N LEU A 87 -2.36 13.79 6.73
CA LEU A 87 -3.19 14.74 5.99
C LEU A 87 -2.49 15.33 4.75
N TYR A 88 -1.17 15.23 4.68
CA TYR A 88 -0.35 15.83 3.62
C TYR A 88 0.20 14.79 2.66
N PHE A 89 0.00 13.51 2.95
CA PHE A 89 0.37 12.42 2.07
C PHE A 89 -0.26 12.56 0.68
N LYS A 90 0.58 12.50 -0.35
CA LYS A 90 0.19 12.50 -1.76
C LYS A 90 1.02 11.47 -2.50
N ALA A 91 0.45 10.29 -2.69
CA ALA A 91 1.08 9.23 -3.45
C ALA A 91 1.30 9.66 -4.91
N ARG A 92 2.47 9.29 -5.47
CA ARG A 92 2.85 9.62 -6.86
C ARG A 92 3.19 8.41 -7.71
N PHE A 93 3.28 7.24 -7.09
CA PHE A 93 3.65 5.99 -7.73
C PHE A 93 2.65 4.90 -7.33
N ALA A 94 2.60 3.83 -8.11
CA ALA A 94 1.79 2.66 -7.80
C ALA A 94 2.33 1.92 -6.56
N LEU A 95 1.50 1.08 -5.93
CA LEU A 95 1.84 0.36 -4.70
C LEU A 95 3.09 -0.49 -4.89
N SER A 96 3.25 -1.17 -6.02
CA SER A 96 4.44 -1.98 -6.33
C SER A 96 5.76 -1.20 -6.21
N VAL A 97 5.77 0.07 -6.62
CA VAL A 97 6.94 0.96 -6.52
C VAL A 97 7.24 1.28 -5.06
N TYR A 98 6.21 1.56 -4.26
CA TYR A 98 6.38 1.76 -2.82
C TYR A 98 6.87 0.49 -2.14
N THR A 99 6.36 -0.68 -2.51
CA THR A 99 6.79 -1.98 -1.99
C THR A 99 8.27 -2.23 -2.28
N GLU A 100 8.71 -2.05 -3.53
CA GLU A 100 10.11 -2.26 -3.90
C GLU A 100 11.05 -1.23 -3.23
N ALA A 101 10.64 0.04 -3.16
CA ALA A 101 11.38 1.06 -2.43
C ALA A 101 11.49 0.71 -0.92
N ALA A 102 10.41 0.21 -0.32
CA ALA A 102 10.36 -0.18 1.07
C ALA A 102 11.23 -1.41 1.36
N ARG A 103 11.25 -2.38 0.44
CA ARG A 103 12.13 -3.56 0.50
C ARG A 103 13.61 -3.17 0.50
N ILE A 104 13.99 -2.17 -0.30
CA ILE A 104 15.36 -1.63 -0.34
C ILE A 104 15.70 -0.89 0.95
N ALA A 105 14.74 -0.13 1.49
CA ALA A 105 14.95 0.71 2.68
C ALA A 105 14.80 -0.04 4.01
N GLY A 106 14.14 -1.20 4.02
CA GLY A 106 13.69 -1.91 5.22
C GLY A 106 12.53 -1.21 5.96
N HIS A 107 11.93 -0.19 5.38
CA HIS A 107 10.78 0.54 5.93
C HIS A 107 10.03 1.29 4.83
N ILE A 108 8.75 1.59 5.03
CA ILE A 108 7.98 2.42 4.08
C ILE A 108 8.65 3.80 3.94
N THR A 109 8.94 4.19 2.71
CA THR A 109 9.67 5.43 2.42
C THR A 109 9.00 6.25 1.32
N GLU A 110 9.03 7.57 1.49
CA GLU A 110 8.59 8.54 0.48
C GLU A 110 9.77 9.25 -0.20
N ALA A 111 10.99 8.79 0.06
CA ALA A 111 12.20 9.39 -0.48
C ALA A 111 12.22 9.30 -2.01
N GLU A 112 12.22 10.47 -2.68
CA GLU A 112 12.18 10.60 -4.15
C GLU A 112 13.14 9.66 -4.86
N ARG A 113 14.38 9.62 -4.39
CA ARG A 113 15.45 8.83 -4.99
C ARG A 113 15.14 7.34 -4.97
N LEU A 114 14.61 6.82 -3.86
CA LEU A 114 14.30 5.40 -3.71
C LEU A 114 13.07 5.02 -4.54
N LEU A 115 12.04 5.87 -4.54
CA LEU A 115 10.84 5.65 -5.37
C LEU A 115 11.18 5.64 -6.86
N ARG A 116 12.03 6.56 -7.33
CA ARG A 116 12.47 6.59 -8.73
C ARG A 116 13.30 5.36 -9.09
N GLN A 117 14.24 4.97 -8.24
CA GLN A 117 15.05 3.78 -8.44
C GLN A 117 14.19 2.51 -8.51
N ALA A 118 13.20 2.39 -7.64
CA ALA A 118 12.25 1.27 -7.65
C ALA A 118 11.39 1.27 -8.93
N ALA A 119 10.86 2.42 -9.34
CA ALA A 119 10.08 2.53 -10.57
C ALA A 119 10.90 2.16 -11.82
N GLU A 120 12.16 2.59 -11.88
CA GLU A 120 13.07 2.23 -12.98
C GLU A 120 13.34 0.72 -13.00
N ALA A 121 13.65 0.13 -11.84
CA ALA A 121 13.89 -1.31 -11.73
C ALA A 121 12.68 -2.14 -12.19
N LEU A 122 11.47 -1.78 -11.77
CA LEU A 122 10.24 -2.44 -12.18
C LEU A 122 9.98 -2.28 -13.67
N SER A 123 10.27 -1.11 -14.27
CA SER A 123 10.08 -0.90 -15.70
C SER A 123 10.98 -1.80 -16.57
N ILE A 124 12.21 -2.08 -16.12
CA ILE A 124 13.15 -2.97 -16.80
C ILE A 124 12.66 -4.41 -16.74
N GLN A 125 12.19 -4.86 -15.57
CA GLN A 125 11.67 -6.24 -15.41
C GLN A 125 10.48 -6.54 -16.32
N HIS A 126 9.57 -5.58 -16.51
CA HIS A 126 8.43 -5.76 -17.42
C HIS A 126 8.85 -5.78 -18.90
N SER A 127 10.01 -5.22 -19.25
CA SER A 127 10.53 -5.22 -20.63
C SER A 127 11.29 -6.49 -21.00
N GLU A 128 11.77 -7.29 -20.04
CA GLU A 128 12.62 -8.46 -20.29
C GLU A 128 11.86 -9.80 -20.31
N LEU A 129 10.56 -9.83 -20.00
CA LEU A 129 9.75 -11.05 -20.10
C LEU A 129 9.57 -11.41 -21.59
N PRO A 130 10.02 -12.61 -22.04
CA PRO A 130 9.80 -13.05 -23.41
C PRO A 130 8.28 -13.20 -23.66
N PRO A 131 7.78 -12.87 -24.86
CA PRO A 131 6.36 -13.05 -25.16
C PRO A 131 5.98 -14.52 -24.95
N ASP A 132 4.85 -14.73 -24.26
CA ASP A 132 4.28 -16.04 -23.99
C ASP A 132 4.28 -16.87 -25.28
N ALA A 133 5.12 -17.91 -25.32
CA ALA A 133 5.23 -18.80 -26.46
C ALA A 133 3.98 -19.69 -26.45
N ALA A 134 2.89 -19.16 -27.01
CA ALA A 134 1.72 -19.94 -27.38
C ALA A 134 2.18 -21.08 -28.30
N GLY A 135 2.37 -22.26 -27.72
CA GLY A 135 2.71 -23.47 -28.45
C GLY A 135 1.61 -23.74 -29.49
N PRO A 136 1.96 -24.12 -30.73
CA PRO A 136 0.95 -24.31 -31.76
C PRO A 136 0.03 -25.47 -31.38
N ALA A 137 -1.27 -25.21 -31.43
CA ALA A 137 -2.31 -26.22 -31.30
C ALA A 137 -2.05 -27.36 -32.30
N ARG A 138 -1.69 -28.53 -31.79
CA ARG A 138 -1.60 -29.74 -32.61
C ARG A 138 -3.02 -30.25 -32.84
N ARG A 139 -3.39 -30.28 -34.12
CA ARG A 139 -4.57 -30.96 -34.65
C ARG A 139 -4.45 -32.47 -34.52
#